data_AF-A0A960WP45-F1
#
_entry.id   AF-A0A960WP45-F1
#
_cell.length_a   1.000
_cell.length_b   1.000
_cell.length_c   1.000
_cell.angle_alpha   90.00
_cell.angle_beta   90.00
_cell.angle_gamma   90.00
#
_symmetry.space_group_name_H-M   'P 1'
#
loop_
_entity.id
_entity.type
_entity.pdbx_description
1 polymer ?
#
loop_
_entity_poly.entity_id
_entity_poly.type
_entity_poly.pdbx_seq_one_letter_code
_entity_poly.pdbx_strand_id
1 'polypeptide(L)'
;QGFDTWFGYLNQDHAHYYYPEYLDKDEGRRELPGNPSTHAWYSHDLLTEHALEFVRKSKDGPFFLYGAYTIPHFSAKSEDPTTFAVPEDAPYSDREWDQASKNYAAMITRLDRDVGRLLDLLDELGLTERTLFVFTSDNGALPAAPARFGSAGPWRGFKSSLYEGGIHVPFLARWPGMIPAGITSDEPIGFHDILPTFAELAGAEVPDGIDGLSVVEALKGGRLAKPHEFFYWDYGHCRKRYDQAVRLGTWKGVRHGREGAIELYNLARDPAESKDLAEEHPEVVDRLAKIMSSAVTPSERYPIGEIYRGKPLWEAPGPPAP
;
A
#
# COMPACT_ATOMS: atom_id res chain seq x y z
N GLN A 1 -5.73 -20.66 -1.12
CA GLN A 1 -5.46 -20.92 0.31
C GLN A 1 -5.27 -19.58 1.00
N GLY A 2 -5.96 -19.32 2.12
CA GLY A 2 -5.74 -18.14 2.98
C GLY A 2 -6.95 -17.25 3.24
N PHE A 3 -7.99 -17.28 2.40
CA PHE A 3 -9.25 -16.55 2.58
C PHE A 3 -10.43 -17.50 2.39
N ASP A 4 -11.49 -17.31 3.19
CA ASP A 4 -12.75 -18.07 3.06
C ASP A 4 -13.53 -17.67 1.81
N THR A 5 -13.44 -16.40 1.41
CA THR A 5 -14.00 -15.86 0.18
C THR A 5 -13.19 -14.65 -0.29
N TRP A 6 -13.23 -14.37 -1.59
CA TRP A 6 -12.63 -13.17 -2.16
C TRP A 6 -13.31 -12.77 -3.47
N PHE A 7 -13.22 -11.48 -3.80
CA PHE A 7 -13.81 -10.89 -5.00
C PHE A 7 -12.94 -9.75 -5.51
N GLY A 8 -12.57 -9.75 -6.79
CA GLY A 8 -11.77 -8.69 -7.38
C GLY A 8 -10.92 -9.11 -8.57
N TYR A 9 -9.67 -8.65 -8.61
CA TYR A 9 -8.74 -8.88 -9.72
C TYR A 9 -7.63 -9.86 -9.33
N LEU A 10 -7.31 -10.83 -10.19
CA LEU A 10 -6.08 -11.65 -10.05
C LEU A 10 -4.87 -11.08 -10.76
N ASN A 11 -5.09 -10.25 -11.77
CA ASN A 11 -4.05 -9.77 -12.67
C ASN A 11 -3.96 -8.24 -12.59
N GLN A 12 -2.73 -7.74 -12.41
CA GLN A 12 -2.43 -6.31 -12.44
C GLN A 12 -2.82 -5.65 -13.77
N ASP A 13 -2.60 -6.29 -14.91
CA ASP A 13 -2.98 -5.72 -16.22
C ASP A 13 -4.50 -5.53 -16.32
N HIS A 14 -5.26 -6.44 -15.71
CA HIS A 14 -6.72 -6.35 -15.65
C HIS A 14 -7.19 -5.28 -14.67
N ALA A 15 -6.50 -5.11 -13.54
CA ALA A 15 -6.81 -4.13 -12.50
C ALA A 15 -6.72 -2.65 -12.95
N HIS A 16 -6.22 -2.40 -14.17
CA HIS A 16 -6.22 -1.08 -14.80
C HIS A 16 -7.54 -0.74 -15.53
N TYR A 17 -8.51 -1.64 -15.55
CA TYR A 17 -9.83 -1.42 -16.14
C TYR A 17 -10.89 -1.36 -15.03
N TYR A 18 -11.50 -0.19 -14.84
CA TYR A 18 -12.52 0.02 -13.82
C TYR A 18 -13.94 -0.26 -14.28
N TYR A 19 -14.15 -0.46 -15.58
CA TYR A 19 -15.35 -1.04 -16.17
C TYR A 19 -15.02 -2.39 -16.84
N PRO A 20 -14.55 -3.39 -16.07
CA PRO A 20 -14.06 -4.65 -16.64
C PRO A 20 -15.21 -5.52 -17.17
N GLU A 21 -14.87 -6.44 -18.08
CA GLU A 21 -15.82 -7.45 -18.59
C GLU A 21 -16.17 -8.53 -17.56
N TYR A 22 -15.34 -8.71 -16.53
CA TYR A 22 -15.59 -9.63 -15.44
C TYR A 22 -14.81 -9.21 -14.19
N LEU A 23 -15.17 -9.77 -13.05
CA LEU A 23 -14.34 -9.81 -11.85
C LEU A 23 -14.26 -11.25 -11.38
N ASP A 24 -13.12 -11.66 -10.85
CA ASP A 24 -12.95 -12.99 -10.30
C ASP A 24 -13.64 -13.08 -8.92
N LYS A 25 -14.20 -14.25 -8.62
CA LYS A 25 -14.91 -14.53 -7.37
C LYS A 25 -14.64 -15.95 -6.92
N ASP A 26 -13.96 -16.12 -5.79
CA ASP A 26 -13.61 -17.42 -5.24
C ASP A 26 -12.88 -18.30 -6.28
N GLU A 27 -13.49 -19.40 -6.73
CA GLU A 27 -12.96 -20.29 -7.77
C GLU A 27 -13.51 -19.98 -9.18
N GLY A 28 -14.39 -18.99 -9.29
CA GLY A 28 -15.09 -18.64 -10.53
C GLY A 28 -14.97 -17.16 -10.89
N ARG A 29 -15.92 -16.69 -11.70
CA ARG A 29 -16.00 -15.32 -12.20
C ARG A 29 -17.42 -14.79 -12.12
N ARG A 30 -17.52 -13.49 -11.91
CA ARG A 30 -18.71 -12.69 -12.15
C ARG A 30 -18.54 -11.99 -13.49
N GLU A 31 -19.24 -12.49 -14.50
CA GLU A 31 -19.30 -11.86 -15.82
C GLU A 31 -20.10 -10.54 -15.75
N LEU A 32 -19.62 -9.52 -16.47
CA LEU A 32 -20.18 -8.17 -16.59
C LEU A 32 -20.33 -7.83 -18.09
N PRO A 33 -21.22 -8.52 -18.82
CA PRO A 33 -21.28 -8.46 -20.27
C PRO A 33 -21.58 -7.04 -20.76
N GLY A 34 -20.74 -6.54 -21.68
CA GLY A 34 -20.87 -5.22 -22.28
C GLY A 34 -20.45 -4.05 -21.39
N ASN A 35 -19.96 -4.32 -20.17
CA ASN A 35 -19.59 -3.27 -19.22
C ASN A 35 -18.55 -2.26 -19.74
N PRO A 36 -17.51 -2.64 -20.52
CA PRO A 36 -16.59 -1.67 -21.09
C PRO A 36 -17.23 -0.62 -22.00
N SER A 37 -18.44 -0.89 -22.50
CA SER A 37 -19.19 0.03 -23.37
C SER A 37 -20.34 0.71 -22.63
N THR A 38 -21.02 0.00 -21.73
CA THR A 38 -22.19 0.51 -21.03
C THR A 38 -21.85 1.29 -19.76
N HIS A 39 -20.66 1.05 -19.20
CA HIS A 39 -20.22 1.57 -17.90
C HIS A 39 -21.23 1.32 -16.78
N ALA A 40 -21.97 0.21 -16.86
CA ALA A 40 -23.04 -0.11 -15.92
C ALA A 40 -22.53 -0.52 -14.53
N TRP A 41 -21.31 -1.04 -14.46
CA TRP A 41 -20.71 -1.52 -13.22
C TRP A 41 -19.29 -0.98 -13.05
N TYR A 42 -19.13 -0.11 -12.07
CA TYR A 42 -17.81 0.36 -11.64
C TYR A 42 -17.21 -0.63 -10.63
N SER A 43 -16.00 -1.10 -10.89
CA SER A 43 -15.32 -2.13 -10.10
C SER A 43 -15.27 -1.81 -8.60
N HIS A 44 -14.91 -0.57 -8.23
CA HIS A 44 -14.85 -0.13 -6.84
C HIS A 44 -16.19 -0.32 -6.12
N ASP A 45 -17.29 0.03 -6.77
CA ASP A 45 -18.63 -0.09 -6.18
C ASP A 45 -18.97 -1.55 -5.93
N LEU A 46 -18.64 -2.43 -6.88
CA LEU A 46 -18.85 -3.88 -6.71
C LEU A 46 -18.00 -4.45 -5.57
N LEU A 47 -16.73 -4.02 -5.45
CA LEU A 47 -15.84 -4.43 -4.36
C LEU A 47 -16.37 -3.96 -3.00
N THR A 48 -16.83 -2.71 -2.91
CA THR A 48 -17.41 -2.15 -1.69
C THR A 48 -18.70 -2.88 -1.29
N GLU A 49 -19.62 -3.14 -2.23
CA GLU A 49 -20.84 -3.89 -1.92
C GLU A 49 -20.51 -5.30 -1.41
N HIS A 50 -19.50 -5.95 -1.99
CA HIS A 50 -19.08 -7.27 -1.53
C HIS A 50 -18.45 -7.22 -0.12
N ALA A 51 -17.64 -6.21 0.17
CA ALA A 51 -17.08 -6.00 1.51
C ALA A 51 -18.19 -5.77 2.56
N LEU A 52 -19.19 -4.94 2.26
CA LEU A 52 -20.34 -4.70 3.14
C LEU A 52 -21.16 -5.98 3.34
N GLU A 53 -21.38 -6.77 2.28
CA GLU A 53 -22.05 -8.07 2.37
C GLU A 53 -21.29 -9.05 3.26
N PHE A 54 -19.97 -9.13 3.11
CA PHE A 54 -19.10 -9.97 3.94
C PHE A 54 -19.20 -9.62 5.42
N VAL A 55 -19.13 -8.33 5.77
CA VAL A 55 -19.26 -7.86 7.17
C VAL A 55 -20.63 -8.24 7.75
N ARG A 56 -21.71 -8.03 6.99
CA ARG A 56 -23.06 -8.43 7.44
C ARG A 56 -23.18 -9.93 7.71
N LYS A 57 -22.58 -10.75 6.85
CA LYS A 57 -22.60 -12.22 6.99
C LYS A 57 -21.70 -12.71 8.13
N SER A 58 -20.64 -11.98 8.44
CA SER A 58 -19.63 -12.40 9.42
C SER A 58 -19.86 -11.83 10.82
N LYS A 59 -20.89 -10.99 11.02
CA LYS A 59 -21.16 -10.24 12.26
C LYS A 59 -21.22 -11.08 13.55
N ASP A 60 -21.52 -12.38 13.44
CA ASP A 60 -21.70 -13.28 14.58
C ASP A 60 -20.39 -13.94 15.04
N GLY A 61 -19.27 -13.73 14.33
CA GLY A 61 -17.95 -14.27 14.68
C GLY A 61 -16.81 -13.26 14.41
N PRO A 62 -15.58 -13.59 14.81
CA PRO A 62 -14.41 -12.82 14.40
C PRO A 62 -14.21 -12.94 12.89
N PHE A 63 -13.77 -11.86 12.25
CA PHE A 63 -13.48 -11.84 10.82
C PHE A 63 -12.25 -11.00 10.52
N PHE A 64 -11.66 -11.25 9.36
CA PHE A 64 -10.62 -10.43 8.76
C PHE A 64 -11.07 -10.01 7.37
N LEU A 65 -11.09 -8.70 7.11
CA LEU A 65 -11.40 -8.12 5.80
C LEU A 65 -10.17 -7.36 5.29
N TYR A 66 -9.65 -7.77 4.14
CA TYR A 66 -8.63 -7.04 3.41
C TYR A 66 -9.24 -6.32 2.20
N GLY A 67 -9.59 -5.05 2.37
CA GLY A 67 -10.20 -4.20 1.34
C GLY A 67 -9.16 -3.54 0.43
N ALA A 68 -8.56 -4.30 -0.49
CA ALA A 68 -7.55 -3.80 -1.43
C ALA A 68 -8.18 -3.04 -2.62
N TYR A 69 -8.60 -1.80 -2.38
CA TYR A 69 -9.18 -0.95 -3.42
C TYR A 69 -8.15 -0.51 -4.47
N THR A 70 -8.59 -0.43 -5.72
CA THR A 70 -7.73 -0.04 -6.86
C THR A 70 -7.68 1.46 -7.10
N ILE A 71 -8.69 2.23 -6.67
CA ILE A 71 -8.68 3.68 -6.77
C ILE A 71 -7.77 4.29 -5.68
N PRO A 72 -7.01 5.36 -5.97
CA PRO A 72 -7.04 6.20 -7.16
C PRO A 72 -5.94 5.85 -8.18
N HIS A 73 -5.61 4.57 -8.37
CA HIS A 73 -4.63 4.19 -9.39
C HIS A 73 -5.07 4.70 -10.78
N PHE A 74 -4.13 4.81 -11.71
CA PHE A 74 -4.48 5.18 -13.07
C PHE A 74 -5.18 4.01 -13.77
N SER A 75 -6.20 4.33 -14.57
CA SER A 75 -6.86 3.41 -15.48
C SER A 75 -6.14 3.34 -16.83
N ALA A 76 -6.49 2.34 -17.63
CA ALA A 76 -6.03 2.24 -19.00
C ALA A 76 -6.46 3.46 -19.82
N LYS A 77 -5.54 4.04 -20.61
CA LYS A 77 -5.84 5.17 -21.51
C LYS A 77 -6.96 4.86 -22.52
N SER A 78 -7.16 3.59 -22.85
CA SER A 78 -8.23 3.13 -23.74
C SER A 78 -9.61 3.18 -23.08
N GLU A 79 -9.68 3.13 -21.74
CA GLU A 79 -10.92 3.24 -20.97
C GLU A 79 -11.25 4.71 -20.69
N ASP A 80 -10.26 5.51 -20.26
CA ASP A 80 -10.42 6.94 -20.05
C ASP A 80 -9.15 7.71 -20.46
N PRO A 81 -9.24 8.72 -21.35
CA PRO A 81 -8.07 9.48 -21.83
C PRO A 81 -7.39 10.30 -20.73
N THR A 82 -8.09 10.65 -19.64
CA THR A 82 -7.51 11.29 -18.44
C THR A 82 -6.73 10.31 -17.58
N THR A 83 -6.85 9.00 -17.82
CA THR A 83 -6.34 7.89 -17.01
C THR A 83 -6.91 7.81 -15.59
N PHE A 84 -8.02 8.50 -15.33
CA PHE A 84 -8.74 8.45 -14.06
C PHE A 84 -10.22 8.15 -14.36
N ALA A 85 -10.52 6.90 -14.72
CA ALA A 85 -11.89 6.49 -15.00
C ALA A 85 -12.74 6.52 -13.71
N VAL A 86 -13.81 7.32 -13.72
CA VAL A 86 -14.77 7.45 -12.62
C VAL A 86 -16.17 7.64 -13.20
N PRO A 87 -17.25 7.15 -12.57
CA PRO A 87 -18.60 7.28 -13.12
C PRO A 87 -19.08 8.73 -13.24
N GLU A 88 -18.68 9.57 -12.29
CA GLU A 88 -19.02 10.98 -12.21
C GLU A 88 -17.89 11.75 -11.54
N ASP A 89 -17.73 13.02 -11.91
CA ASP A 89 -16.71 13.91 -11.34
C ASP A 89 -17.26 14.82 -10.23
N ALA A 90 -18.50 14.58 -9.79
CA ALA A 90 -19.13 15.29 -8.69
C ALA A 90 -18.41 15.05 -7.34
N PRO A 91 -18.40 16.03 -6.41
CA PRO A 91 -19.01 17.37 -6.51
C PRO A 91 -18.09 18.40 -7.22
N TYR A 92 -17.13 17.96 -8.04
CA TYR A 92 -16.12 18.82 -8.65
C TYR A 92 -16.47 19.24 -10.09
N SER A 93 -17.62 18.84 -10.61
CA SER A 93 -18.08 19.14 -11.98
C SER A 93 -17.99 20.63 -12.33
N ASP A 94 -18.40 21.51 -11.41
CA ASP A 94 -18.41 22.97 -11.58
C ASP A 94 -17.08 23.66 -11.19
N ARG A 95 -16.04 22.89 -10.83
CA ARG A 95 -14.74 23.48 -10.50
C ARG A 95 -13.99 23.87 -11.77
N GLU A 96 -13.28 24.99 -11.72
CA GLU A 96 -12.35 25.43 -12.79
C GLU A 96 -11.03 24.63 -12.75
N TRP A 97 -11.14 23.31 -12.83
CA TRP A 97 -10.03 22.35 -12.84
C TRP A 97 -10.01 21.61 -14.19
N ASP A 98 -8.85 21.09 -14.59
CA ASP A 98 -8.79 20.15 -15.70
C ASP A 98 -9.54 18.85 -15.35
N GLN A 99 -9.99 18.12 -16.37
CA GLN A 99 -10.83 16.94 -16.15
C GLN A 99 -10.13 15.84 -15.34
N ALA A 100 -8.83 15.65 -15.52
CA ALA A 100 -8.06 14.67 -14.74
C ALA A 100 -8.05 15.03 -13.26
N SER A 101 -7.90 16.32 -12.92
CA SER A 101 -8.05 16.82 -11.54
C SER A 101 -9.43 16.54 -10.94
N LYS A 102 -10.52 16.78 -11.68
CA LYS A 102 -11.88 16.52 -11.21
C LYS A 102 -12.11 15.03 -10.97
N ASN A 103 -11.72 14.20 -11.94
CA ASN A 103 -11.86 12.75 -11.86
C ASN A 103 -11.06 12.16 -10.70
N TYR A 104 -9.78 12.54 -10.55
CA TYR A 104 -8.93 12.09 -9.46
C TYR A 104 -9.53 12.45 -8.09
N ALA A 105 -10.01 13.68 -7.92
CA ALA A 105 -10.65 14.11 -6.68
C ALA A 105 -11.95 13.34 -6.41
N ALA A 106 -12.75 13.04 -7.44
CA ALA A 106 -13.96 12.25 -7.33
C ALA A 106 -13.67 10.79 -6.94
N MET A 107 -12.59 10.18 -7.46
CA MET A 107 -12.13 8.86 -7.04
C MET A 107 -11.75 8.85 -5.55
N ILE A 108 -11.00 9.83 -5.07
CA ILE A 108 -10.66 9.96 -3.64
C ILE A 108 -11.91 10.13 -2.79
N THR A 109 -12.85 10.99 -3.21
CA THR A 109 -14.11 11.23 -2.48
C THR A 109 -14.97 9.97 -2.42
N ARG A 110 -14.99 9.18 -3.49
CA ARG A 110 -15.71 7.91 -3.54
C ARG A 110 -15.10 6.89 -2.57
N LEU A 111 -13.76 6.77 -2.54
CA LEU A 111 -13.06 5.92 -1.57
C LEU A 111 -13.38 6.33 -0.13
N ASP A 112 -13.30 7.63 0.17
CA ASP A 112 -13.59 8.18 1.50
C ASP A 112 -15.04 7.88 1.92
N ARG A 113 -16.01 8.13 1.04
CA ARG A 113 -17.43 7.80 1.26
C ARG A 113 -17.61 6.31 1.57
N ASP A 114 -17.00 5.44 0.78
CA ASP A 114 -17.20 3.99 0.89
C ASP A 114 -16.46 3.38 2.09
N VAL A 115 -15.34 3.96 2.51
CA VAL A 115 -14.74 3.73 3.83
C VAL A 115 -15.70 4.16 4.95
N GLY A 116 -16.34 5.34 4.82
CA GLY A 116 -17.37 5.81 5.75
C GLY A 116 -18.51 4.80 5.89
N ARG A 117 -19.02 4.27 4.77
CA ARG A 117 -20.08 3.24 4.77
C ARG A 117 -19.67 1.95 5.50
N LEU A 118 -18.41 1.54 5.40
CA LEU A 118 -17.89 0.40 6.18
C LEU A 118 -17.89 0.70 7.68
N LEU A 119 -17.45 1.89 8.08
CA LEU A 119 -17.45 2.32 9.47
C LEU A 119 -18.87 2.44 10.04
N ASP A 120 -19.79 3.05 9.28
CA ASP A 120 -21.20 3.17 9.64
C ASP A 120 -21.83 1.78 9.82
N LEU A 121 -21.52 0.82 8.94
CA LEU A 121 -22.00 -0.55 9.07
C LEU A 121 -21.48 -1.24 10.34
N LEU A 122 -20.23 -1.00 10.73
CA LEU A 122 -19.70 -1.51 12.01
C LEU A 122 -20.47 -0.92 13.19
N ASP A 123 -20.82 0.37 13.14
CA ASP A 123 -21.62 1.04 14.17
C ASP A 123 -23.05 0.46 14.22
N GLU A 124 -23.71 0.32 13.07
CA GLU A 124 -25.06 -0.27 12.93
C GLU A 124 -25.14 -1.69 13.48
N LEU A 125 -24.10 -2.49 13.28
CA LEU A 125 -24.03 -3.88 13.75
C LEU A 125 -23.50 -4.01 15.18
N GLY A 126 -23.14 -2.91 15.85
CA GLY A 126 -22.55 -2.92 17.19
C GLY A 126 -21.20 -3.63 17.23
N LEU A 127 -20.40 -3.53 16.16
CA LEU A 127 -19.08 -4.17 16.02
C LEU A 127 -17.93 -3.20 16.35
N THR A 128 -18.17 -1.90 16.39
CA THR A 128 -17.14 -0.87 16.47
C THR A 128 -16.12 -1.04 17.60
N GLU A 129 -16.56 -1.34 18.83
CA GLU A 129 -15.65 -1.49 19.98
C GLU A 129 -14.78 -2.76 19.92
N ARG A 130 -15.14 -3.73 19.06
CA ARG A 130 -14.47 -5.02 18.88
C ARG A 130 -13.79 -5.18 17.54
N THR A 131 -13.63 -4.08 16.79
CA THR A 131 -12.99 -4.11 15.47
C THR A 131 -11.85 -3.10 15.43
N LEU A 132 -10.65 -3.60 15.14
CA LEU A 132 -9.56 -2.77 14.66
C LEU A 132 -9.80 -2.44 13.18
N PHE A 133 -9.97 -1.16 12.88
CA PHE A 133 -9.99 -0.65 11.52
C PHE A 133 -8.66 0.03 11.19
N VAL A 134 -8.03 -0.36 10.08
CA VAL A 134 -6.78 0.25 9.58
C VAL A 134 -7.00 0.74 8.15
N PHE A 135 -6.59 1.97 7.87
CA PHE A 135 -6.52 2.54 6.53
C PHE A 135 -5.09 2.94 6.21
N THR A 136 -4.58 2.51 5.06
CA THR A 136 -3.22 2.81 4.59
C THR A 136 -3.15 2.79 3.07
N SER A 137 -1.97 3.08 2.51
CA SER A 137 -1.66 2.96 1.09
C SER A 137 -0.43 2.07 0.87
N ASP A 138 -0.35 1.42 -0.29
CA ASP A 138 0.73 0.49 -0.65
C ASP A 138 2.04 1.19 -1.02
N ASN A 139 1.95 2.44 -1.52
CA ASN A 139 3.08 3.26 -1.91
C ASN A 139 2.68 4.75 -1.98
N GLY A 140 3.68 5.62 -2.13
CA GLY A 140 3.45 7.05 -2.37
C GLY A 140 2.65 7.35 -3.65
N ALA A 141 2.27 8.62 -3.81
CA ALA A 141 1.42 9.05 -4.91
C ALA A 141 2.03 8.76 -6.29
N LEU A 142 1.17 8.60 -7.30
CA LEU A 142 1.59 8.47 -8.70
C LEU A 142 2.26 9.78 -9.18
N PRO A 143 3.33 9.72 -9.99
CA PRO A 143 3.88 10.91 -10.65
C PRO A 143 2.85 11.63 -11.55
N ALA A 144 1.86 10.89 -12.05
CA ALA A 144 0.78 11.41 -12.88
C ALA A 144 -0.41 11.96 -12.07
N ALA A 145 -0.38 11.88 -10.73
CA ALA A 145 -1.40 12.50 -9.90
C ALA A 145 -1.44 14.02 -10.17
N PRO A 146 -2.62 14.65 -10.24
CA PRO A 146 -2.72 16.06 -10.56
C PRO A 146 -1.96 16.93 -9.56
N ALA A 147 -1.00 17.72 -10.06
CA ALA A 147 -0.04 18.47 -9.24
C ALA A 147 -0.71 19.44 -8.25
N ARG A 148 -1.91 19.94 -8.56
CA ARG A 148 -2.70 20.85 -7.72
C ARG A 148 -2.93 20.30 -6.31
N PHE A 149 -3.04 18.98 -6.15
CA PHE A 149 -3.34 18.37 -4.86
C PHE A 149 -2.10 18.15 -3.99
N GLY A 150 -0.90 18.29 -4.55
CA GLY A 150 0.34 18.06 -3.81
C GLY A 150 0.34 16.69 -3.12
N SER A 151 -0.07 15.62 -3.83
CA SER A 151 -0.37 14.31 -3.22
C SER A 151 0.82 13.65 -2.51
N ALA A 152 2.06 14.07 -2.79
CA ALA A 152 3.26 13.64 -2.07
C ALA A 152 3.59 14.54 -0.86
N GLY A 153 2.72 15.48 -0.49
CA GLY A 153 2.92 16.41 0.62
C GLY A 153 4.22 17.21 0.51
N PRO A 154 4.93 17.46 1.63
CA PRO A 154 6.24 18.11 1.62
C PRO A 154 7.39 17.18 1.19
N TRP A 155 7.11 15.91 0.92
CA TRP A 155 8.12 14.89 0.69
C TRP A 155 8.56 14.83 -0.77
N ARG A 156 9.81 14.42 -1.01
CA ARG A 156 10.38 14.33 -2.36
C ARG A 156 10.04 12.99 -3.01
N GLY A 157 9.81 13.01 -4.32
CA GLY A 157 9.58 11.81 -5.10
C GLY A 157 8.13 11.31 -5.06
N PHE A 158 7.91 10.19 -5.74
CA PHE A 158 6.61 9.58 -6.01
C PHE A 158 6.77 8.07 -6.11
N LYS A 159 5.69 7.31 -6.36
CA LYS A 159 5.71 5.86 -6.63
C LYS A 159 6.91 5.46 -7.51
N SER A 160 7.62 4.41 -7.12
CA SER A 160 8.90 3.93 -7.71
C SER A 160 10.16 4.73 -7.37
N SER A 161 10.07 5.69 -6.44
CA SER A 161 11.21 6.32 -5.79
C SER A 161 11.34 5.81 -4.35
N LEU A 162 12.57 5.80 -3.82
CA LEU A 162 12.84 5.51 -2.41
C LEU A 162 13.02 6.78 -1.55
N TYR A 163 12.85 7.97 -2.15
CA TYR A 163 12.63 9.20 -1.39
C TYR A 163 11.29 9.14 -0.63
N GLU A 164 11.12 9.96 0.40
CA GLU A 164 9.97 9.91 1.32
C GLU A 164 8.63 9.97 0.58
N GLY A 165 8.48 10.76 -0.48
CA GLY A 165 7.24 10.85 -1.25
C GLY A 165 6.86 9.58 -2.02
N GLY A 166 7.77 8.61 -2.12
CA GLY A 166 7.51 7.28 -2.70
C GLY A 166 7.16 6.19 -1.68
N ILE A 167 7.52 6.36 -0.40
CA ILE A 167 7.41 5.31 0.64
C ILE A 167 6.71 5.76 1.93
N HIS A 168 6.59 7.06 2.17
CA HIS A 168 5.86 7.65 3.29
C HIS A 168 4.38 7.78 2.90
N VAL A 169 3.53 7.00 3.56
CA VAL A 169 2.10 6.82 3.22
C VAL A 169 1.21 7.14 4.41
N PRO A 170 -0.07 7.50 4.20
CA PRO A 170 -1.02 7.63 5.31
C PRO A 170 -1.15 6.30 6.05
N PHE A 171 -1.23 6.35 7.38
CA PHE A 171 -1.59 5.22 8.22
C PHE A 171 -2.54 5.71 9.32
N LEU A 172 -3.77 5.20 9.31
CA LEU A 172 -4.81 5.51 10.28
C LEU A 172 -5.27 4.21 10.92
N ALA A 173 -5.40 4.20 12.25
CA ALA A 173 -5.93 3.06 12.98
C ALA A 173 -7.00 3.53 13.98
N ARG A 174 -8.12 2.80 14.05
CA ARG A 174 -9.24 3.06 14.96
C ARG A 174 -9.64 1.77 15.65
N TRP A 175 -9.63 1.79 16.98
CA TRP A 175 -10.18 0.73 17.83
C TRP A 175 -10.58 1.33 19.18
N PRO A 176 -11.85 1.73 19.34
CA PRO A 176 -12.32 2.35 20.58
C PRO A 176 -12.05 1.47 21.80
N GLY A 177 -11.59 2.09 22.89
CA GLY A 177 -11.17 1.39 24.12
C GLY A 177 -9.72 0.87 24.11
N MET A 178 -9.11 0.72 22.93
CA MET A 178 -7.73 0.22 22.77
C MET A 178 -6.78 1.30 22.25
N ILE A 179 -7.19 2.05 21.23
CA ILE A 179 -6.42 3.13 20.60
C ILE A 179 -6.98 4.47 21.10
N PRO A 180 -6.16 5.35 21.71
CA PRO A 180 -6.61 6.68 22.12
C PRO A 180 -7.08 7.50 20.92
N ALA A 181 -8.25 8.15 21.03
CA ALA A 181 -8.82 8.91 19.93
C ALA A 181 -8.08 10.25 19.71
N GLY A 182 -7.96 10.67 18.45
CA GLY A 182 -7.48 12.01 18.08
C GLY A 182 -5.99 12.26 18.33
N ILE A 183 -5.20 11.21 18.58
CA ILE A 183 -3.75 11.33 18.75
C ILE A 183 -3.03 11.20 17.41
N THR A 184 -1.83 11.78 17.34
CA THR A 184 -0.86 11.55 16.27
C THR A 184 0.39 10.93 16.89
N SER A 185 0.92 9.91 16.24
CA SER A 185 2.20 9.27 16.62
C SER A 185 3.23 9.53 15.54
N ASP A 186 4.45 9.86 15.96
CA ASP A 186 5.65 9.95 15.13
C ASP A 186 6.58 8.73 15.32
N GLU A 187 6.09 7.67 15.98
CA GLU A 187 6.78 6.38 16.06
C GLU A 187 6.96 5.81 14.65
N PRO A 188 8.20 5.62 14.17
CA PRO A 188 8.43 5.05 12.85
C PRO A 188 7.99 3.58 12.82
N ILE A 189 7.16 3.23 11.85
CA ILE A 189 6.73 1.85 11.58
C ILE A 189 6.85 1.56 10.09
N GLY A 190 6.99 0.30 9.72
CA GLY A 190 7.05 -0.19 8.35
C GLY A 190 5.91 -1.13 8.01
N PHE A 191 5.67 -1.37 6.72
CA PHE A 191 4.62 -2.31 6.29
C PHE A 191 4.88 -3.75 6.77
N HIS A 192 6.14 -4.13 6.98
CA HIS A 192 6.52 -5.44 7.52
C HIS A 192 6.11 -5.64 9.00
N ASP A 193 5.79 -4.56 9.72
CA ASP A 193 5.31 -4.61 11.11
C ASP A 193 3.85 -5.08 11.23
N ILE A 194 3.08 -5.04 10.13
CA ILE A 194 1.66 -5.40 10.15
C ILE A 194 1.45 -6.88 10.46
N LEU A 195 2.28 -7.76 9.90
CA LEU A 195 2.18 -9.21 10.14
C LEU A 195 2.33 -9.58 11.63
N PRO A 196 3.43 -9.23 12.33
CA PRO A 196 3.57 -9.55 13.75
C PRO A 196 2.54 -8.83 14.63
N THR A 197 2.14 -7.61 14.25
CA THR A 197 1.08 -6.87 14.96
C THR A 197 -0.24 -7.62 14.90
N PHE A 198 -0.66 -8.09 13.73
CA PHE A 198 -1.90 -8.82 13.58
C PHE A 198 -1.83 -10.22 14.19
N ALA A 199 -0.67 -10.90 14.13
CA ALA A 199 -0.46 -12.16 14.82
C ALA A 199 -0.61 -12.00 16.35
N GLU A 200 0.01 -10.99 16.95
CA GLU A 200 -0.14 -10.70 18.38
C GLU A 200 -1.61 -10.43 18.76
N LEU A 201 -2.30 -9.57 18.02
CA LEU A 201 -3.69 -9.23 18.27
C LEU A 201 -4.65 -10.41 18.11
N ALA A 202 -4.34 -11.33 17.19
CA ALA A 202 -5.10 -12.56 16.99
C ALA A 202 -4.75 -13.67 18.00
N GLY A 203 -3.72 -13.47 18.84
CA GLY A 203 -3.19 -14.52 19.72
C GLY A 203 -2.53 -15.68 18.96
N ALA A 204 -2.07 -15.42 17.73
CA ALA A 204 -1.36 -16.39 16.90
C ALA A 204 0.15 -16.34 17.16
N GLU A 205 0.84 -17.44 16.84
CA GLU A 205 2.30 -17.46 16.87
C GLU A 205 2.86 -16.57 15.75
N VAL A 206 3.80 -15.69 16.11
CA VAL A 206 4.52 -14.86 15.15
C VAL A 206 5.53 -15.75 14.42
N PRO A 207 5.55 -15.78 13.07
CA PRO A 207 6.52 -16.57 12.33
C PRO A 207 7.96 -16.13 12.60
N ASP A 208 8.88 -17.11 12.67
CA ASP A 208 10.32 -16.83 12.74
C ASP A 208 10.84 -16.24 11.42
N GLY A 209 11.98 -15.52 11.49
CA GLY A 209 12.70 -15.04 10.31
C GLY A 209 12.01 -13.90 9.56
N ILE A 210 11.15 -13.14 10.25
CA ILE A 210 10.54 -11.91 9.74
C ILE A 210 11.33 -10.68 10.20
N ASP A 211 11.22 -9.59 9.43
CA ASP A 211 11.84 -8.30 9.77
C ASP A 211 10.95 -7.44 10.68
N GLY A 212 9.65 -7.72 10.71
CA GLY A 212 8.62 -6.96 11.44
C GLY A 212 8.74 -7.02 12.96
N LEU A 213 8.33 -5.92 13.60
CA LEU A 213 8.06 -5.83 15.03
C LEU A 213 6.57 -5.56 15.26
N SER A 214 6.01 -6.13 16.33
CA SER A 214 4.64 -5.78 16.70
C SER A 214 4.57 -4.33 17.19
N VAL A 215 3.60 -3.57 16.67
CA VAL A 215 3.37 -2.16 17.00
C VAL A 215 2.14 -1.93 17.86
N VAL A 216 1.61 -2.98 18.50
CA VAL A 216 0.44 -2.90 19.40
C VAL A 216 0.60 -1.83 20.48
N GLU A 217 1.80 -1.70 21.08
CA GLU A 217 2.05 -0.69 22.10
C GLU A 217 2.04 0.74 21.53
N ALA A 218 2.52 0.94 20.30
CA ALA A 218 2.42 2.22 19.61
C ALA A 218 0.95 2.56 19.27
N LEU A 219 0.15 1.57 18.86
CA LEU A 219 -1.29 1.75 18.63
C LEU A 219 -2.02 2.19 19.90
N LYS A 220 -1.63 1.70 21.07
CA LYS A 220 -2.19 2.12 22.37
C LYS A 220 -1.74 3.53 22.83
N GLY A 221 -1.00 4.26 21.99
CA GLY A 221 -0.46 5.59 22.28
C GLY A 221 0.87 5.58 23.04
N GLY A 222 1.52 4.41 23.17
CA GLY A 222 2.85 4.25 23.74
C GLY A 222 3.97 4.41 22.72
N ARG A 223 5.17 4.01 23.13
CA ARG A 223 6.36 3.90 22.29
C ARG A 223 6.81 2.45 22.22
N LEU A 224 7.48 2.06 21.14
CA LEU A 224 8.10 0.74 21.08
C LEU A 224 9.21 0.65 22.13
N ALA A 225 9.18 -0.41 22.95
CA ALA A 225 10.24 -0.65 23.93
C ALA A 225 11.59 -0.97 23.26
N LYS A 226 11.53 -1.57 22.05
CA LYS A 226 12.66 -1.87 21.19
C LYS A 226 12.28 -1.47 19.76
N PRO A 227 12.49 -0.21 19.36
CA PRO A 227 12.23 0.21 17.98
C PRO A 227 13.24 -0.46 17.03
N HIS A 228 12.89 -0.46 15.74
CA HIS A 228 13.82 -0.86 14.68
C HIS A 228 15.14 -0.11 14.79
N GLU A 229 16.26 -0.83 14.68
CA GLU A 229 17.58 -0.19 14.59
C GLU A 229 17.66 0.65 13.30
N PHE A 230 17.17 0.11 12.20
CA PHE A 230 17.06 0.77 10.91
C PHE A 230 15.84 0.26 10.15
N PHE A 231 15.39 1.04 9.18
CA PHE A 231 14.50 0.57 8.13
C PHE A 231 15.28 0.45 6.83
N TYR A 232 14.94 -0.55 6.03
CA TYR A 232 15.57 -0.81 4.74
C TYR A 232 14.50 -0.97 3.66
N TRP A 233 14.77 -0.41 2.50
CA TRP A 233 13.98 -0.60 1.29
C TRP A 233 14.91 -0.81 0.11
N ASP A 234 14.46 -1.63 -0.83
CA ASP A 234 14.99 -1.63 -2.17
C ASP A 234 13.90 -1.64 -3.23
N TYR A 235 14.33 -1.31 -4.45
CA TYR A 235 13.48 -1.28 -5.61
C TYR A 235 14.23 -1.83 -6.80
N GLY A 236 13.56 -2.63 -7.63
CA GLY A 236 14.12 -3.07 -8.90
C GLY A 236 14.58 -4.52 -8.96
N HIS A 237 14.10 -5.37 -8.04
CA HIS A 237 14.11 -6.81 -8.28
C HIS A 237 13.48 -7.14 -9.63
N CYS A 238 14.08 -8.09 -10.33
CA CYS A 238 13.69 -8.49 -11.69
C CYS A 238 13.85 -7.36 -12.74
N ARG A 239 14.71 -6.36 -12.50
CA ARG A 239 14.96 -5.21 -13.38
C ARG A 239 16.46 -4.87 -13.44
N LYS A 240 16.83 -4.05 -14.43
CA LYS A 240 18.20 -3.51 -14.56
C LYS A 240 18.52 -2.43 -13.51
N ARG A 241 17.55 -1.55 -13.25
CA ARG A 241 17.63 -0.54 -12.19
C ARG A 241 17.49 -1.25 -10.85
N TYR A 242 18.34 -0.91 -9.89
CA TYR A 242 18.24 -1.39 -8.51
C TYR A 242 18.66 -0.28 -7.57
N ASP A 243 17.73 0.21 -6.76
CA ASP A 243 17.96 1.30 -5.83
C ASP A 243 17.73 0.82 -4.41
N GLN A 244 18.36 1.51 -3.45
CA GLN A 244 18.26 1.17 -2.04
C GLN A 244 18.07 2.41 -1.19
N ALA A 245 17.38 2.27 -0.08
CA ALA A 245 17.30 3.28 0.96
C ALA A 245 17.43 2.65 2.34
N VAL A 246 18.10 3.38 3.24
CA VAL A 246 18.19 3.02 4.65
C VAL A 246 17.80 4.23 5.47
N ARG A 247 16.94 4.05 6.47
CA ARG A 247 16.71 5.03 7.53
C ARG A 247 17.33 4.52 8.83
N LEU A 248 18.27 5.27 9.38
CA LEU A 248 18.96 5.00 10.63
C LEU A 248 18.72 6.18 11.59
N GLY A 249 17.71 6.05 12.45
CA GLY A 249 17.21 7.17 13.25
C GLY A 249 16.67 8.30 12.36
N THR A 250 17.27 9.49 12.46
CA THR A 250 16.92 10.66 11.63
C THR A 250 17.68 10.71 10.30
N TRP A 251 18.72 9.90 10.15
CA TRP A 251 19.51 9.86 8.92
C TRP A 251 18.85 8.94 7.91
N LYS A 252 18.82 9.38 6.65
CA LYS A 252 18.36 8.56 5.53
C LYS A 252 19.38 8.60 4.42
N GLY A 253 19.79 7.42 3.96
CA GLY A 253 20.64 7.26 2.79
C GLY A 253 19.82 6.74 1.62
N VAL A 254 20.05 7.28 0.43
CA VAL A 254 19.44 6.81 -0.82
C VAL A 254 20.55 6.52 -1.83
N ARG A 255 20.51 5.36 -2.46
CA ARG A 255 21.46 4.93 -3.49
C ARG A 255 20.72 4.55 -4.76
N HIS A 256 21.03 5.24 -5.86
CA HIS A 256 20.51 4.90 -7.18
C HIS A 256 21.49 3.98 -7.92
N GLY A 257 21.03 2.79 -8.31
CA GLY A 257 21.90 1.76 -8.86
C GLY A 257 22.76 1.04 -7.82
N ARG A 258 23.22 -0.19 -8.13
CA ARG A 258 23.99 -1.04 -7.19
C ARG A 258 25.29 -0.40 -6.67
N GLU A 259 25.92 0.40 -7.51
CA GLU A 259 27.24 1.01 -7.27
C GLU A 259 27.17 2.54 -7.25
N GLY A 260 25.96 3.10 -7.15
CA GLY A 260 25.79 4.55 -7.04
C GLY A 260 26.37 5.11 -5.75
N ALA A 261 26.69 6.41 -5.77
CA ALA A 261 26.96 7.16 -4.55
C ALA A 261 25.72 7.14 -3.65
N ILE A 262 25.94 7.14 -2.34
CA ILE A 262 24.88 7.26 -1.34
C ILE A 262 24.68 8.75 -1.09
N GLU A 263 23.50 9.24 -1.43
CA GLU A 263 23.00 10.54 -0.99
C GLU A 263 22.58 10.43 0.48
N LEU A 264 22.83 11.45 1.30
CA LEU A 264 22.53 11.44 2.73
C LEU A 264 21.68 12.63 3.14
N TYR A 265 20.59 12.37 3.86
CA TYR A 265 19.65 13.38 4.33
C TYR A 265 19.37 13.25 5.83
N ASN A 266 19.03 14.36 6.47
CA ASN A 266 18.56 14.38 7.86
C ASN A 266 17.06 14.72 7.89
N LEU A 267 16.20 13.71 8.04
CA LEU A 267 14.75 13.83 7.92
C LEU A 267 14.11 14.72 8.99
N ALA A 268 14.77 14.90 10.15
CA ALA A 268 14.26 15.79 11.20
C ALA A 268 14.39 17.27 10.83
N ARG A 269 15.28 17.62 9.89
CA ARG A 269 15.54 18.99 9.44
C ARG A 269 15.17 19.23 7.98
N ASP A 270 15.19 18.19 7.18
CA ASP A 270 14.98 18.21 5.73
C ASP A 270 14.08 17.05 5.30
N PRO A 271 12.77 17.10 5.61
CA PRO A 271 11.81 16.08 5.18
C PRO A 271 11.62 16.04 3.66
N ALA A 272 12.04 17.09 2.95
CA ALA A 272 12.01 17.18 1.50
C ALA A 272 13.26 16.58 0.82
N GLU A 273 14.23 16.06 1.59
CA GLU A 273 15.46 15.44 1.06
C GLU A 273 16.13 16.31 -0.01
N SER A 274 16.29 17.59 0.31
CA SER A 274 16.69 18.65 -0.61
C SER A 274 18.17 19.02 -0.52
N LYS A 275 18.81 18.76 0.63
CA LYS A 275 20.23 18.99 0.84
C LYS A 275 20.95 17.67 1.10
N ASP A 276 21.73 17.23 0.13
CA ASP A 276 22.65 16.10 0.32
C ASP A 276 23.80 16.50 1.27
N LEU A 277 24.01 15.69 2.30
CA LEU A 277 24.98 15.86 3.37
C LEU A 277 26.09 14.80 3.33
N ALA A 278 26.16 13.98 2.29
CA ALA A 278 27.08 12.84 2.21
C ALA A 278 28.56 13.25 2.36
N GLU A 279 28.97 14.35 1.73
CA GLU A 279 30.35 14.87 1.83
C GLU A 279 30.68 15.41 3.24
N GLU A 280 29.68 15.94 3.94
CA GLU A 280 29.84 16.52 5.29
C GLU A 280 29.88 15.43 6.38
N HIS A 281 29.34 14.24 6.11
CA HIS A 281 29.19 13.14 7.07
C HIS A 281 29.57 11.76 6.50
N PRO A 282 30.82 11.58 6.04
CA PRO A 282 31.27 10.32 5.44
C PRO A 282 31.15 9.12 6.40
N GLU A 283 31.28 9.34 7.71
CA GLU A 283 31.13 8.31 8.72
C GLU A 283 29.70 7.73 8.80
N VAL A 284 28.69 8.56 8.51
CA VAL A 284 27.29 8.10 8.45
C VAL A 284 27.07 7.33 7.15
N VAL A 285 27.59 7.84 6.03
CA VAL A 285 27.55 7.15 4.74
C VAL A 285 28.13 5.74 4.83
N ASP A 286 29.29 5.58 5.47
CA ASP A 286 29.92 4.27 5.68
C ASP A 286 29.06 3.29 6.48
N ARG A 287 28.31 3.78 7.49
CA ARG A 287 27.38 2.94 8.26
C ARG A 287 26.20 2.50 7.40
N LEU A 288 25.63 3.41 6.63
CA LEU A 288 24.51 3.11 5.73
C LEU A 288 24.92 2.14 4.62
N ALA A 289 26.13 2.31 4.06
CA ALA A 289 26.69 1.40 3.06
C ALA A 289 26.78 -0.04 3.58
N LYS A 290 27.22 -0.22 4.84
CA LYS A 290 27.26 -1.54 5.49
C LYS A 290 25.87 -2.15 5.60
N ILE A 291 24.89 -1.38 6.07
CA ILE A 291 23.49 -1.84 6.16
C ILE A 291 22.97 -2.25 4.77
N MET A 292 23.13 -1.40 3.75
CA MET A 292 22.70 -1.69 2.38
C MET A 292 23.35 -2.95 1.79
N SER A 293 24.55 -3.32 2.25
CA SER A 293 25.24 -4.52 1.78
C SER A 293 24.78 -5.82 2.46
N SER A 294 24.17 -5.72 3.66
CA SER A 294 23.83 -6.88 4.49
C SER A 294 22.33 -7.06 4.74
N ALA A 295 21.50 -6.04 4.48
CA ALA A 295 20.07 -6.08 4.77
C ALA A 295 19.25 -6.95 3.80
N VAL A 296 19.81 -7.29 2.64
CA VAL A 296 19.11 -8.11 1.64
C VAL A 296 19.48 -9.58 1.80
N THR A 297 18.47 -10.44 1.86
CA THR A 297 18.64 -11.87 1.60
C THR A 297 18.46 -12.14 0.11
N PRO A 298 19.50 -12.56 -0.63
CA PRO A 298 19.37 -12.83 -2.06
C PRO A 298 18.29 -13.86 -2.37
N SER A 299 17.51 -13.61 -3.42
CA SER A 299 16.47 -14.52 -3.90
C SER A 299 16.74 -14.94 -5.34
N GLU A 300 16.82 -16.25 -5.59
CA GLU A 300 16.87 -16.77 -6.96
C GLU A 300 15.59 -16.47 -7.74
N ARG A 301 14.46 -16.34 -7.04
CA ARG A 301 13.14 -16.03 -7.62
C ARG A 301 13.03 -14.57 -8.03
N TYR A 302 13.64 -13.67 -7.27
CA TYR A 302 13.60 -12.23 -7.46
C TYR A 302 15.01 -11.66 -7.62
N PRO A 303 15.74 -12.02 -8.70
CA PRO A 303 17.13 -11.63 -8.87
C PRO A 303 17.29 -10.11 -9.01
N ILE A 304 18.41 -9.58 -8.52
CA ILE A 304 18.77 -8.16 -8.61
C ILE A 304 19.63 -7.93 -9.85
N GLY A 305 19.29 -6.92 -10.66
CA GLY A 305 20.06 -6.54 -11.85
C GLY A 305 19.76 -7.39 -13.09
N GLU A 306 18.87 -8.38 -12.98
CA GLU A 306 18.45 -9.24 -14.08
C GLU A 306 16.96 -9.10 -14.34
N ILE A 307 16.56 -9.09 -15.61
CA ILE A 307 15.13 -9.10 -15.96
C ILE A 307 14.61 -10.54 -15.81
N TYR A 308 13.54 -10.73 -15.03
CA TYR A 308 12.93 -12.04 -14.85
C TYR A 308 12.52 -12.65 -16.19
N ARG A 309 12.96 -13.89 -16.45
CA ARG A 309 12.65 -14.63 -17.68
C ARG A 309 11.63 -15.76 -17.46
N GLY A 310 10.65 -15.54 -16.58
CA GLY A 310 9.35 -16.21 -16.69
C GLY A 310 9.31 -17.72 -16.45
N LYS A 311 9.88 -18.24 -15.35
CA LYS A 311 9.51 -19.60 -14.93
C LYS A 311 8.19 -19.57 -14.13
N PRO A 312 7.30 -20.57 -14.28
CA PRO A 312 6.13 -20.68 -13.41
C PRO A 312 6.55 -20.79 -11.94
N LEU A 313 5.81 -20.10 -11.06
CA LEU A 313 6.05 -20.09 -9.61
C LEU A 313 5.52 -21.35 -8.91
N TRP A 314 4.68 -22.11 -9.62
CA TRP A 314 4.10 -23.37 -9.18
C TRP A 314 4.08 -24.31 -10.37
N GLU A 315 4.81 -25.42 -10.25
CA GLU A 315 4.58 -26.59 -11.08
C GLU A 315 3.54 -27.44 -10.33
N ALA A 316 2.42 -27.76 -10.99
CA ALA A 316 1.50 -28.73 -10.44
C ALA A 316 2.27 -30.01 -10.08
N PRO A 317 2.02 -30.64 -8.92
CA PRO A 317 2.54 -31.97 -8.71
C PRO A 317 2.11 -32.82 -9.90
N GLY A 318 3.08 -33.41 -10.59
CA GLY A 318 2.81 -34.30 -11.72
C GLY A 318 1.84 -35.40 -11.30
N PRO A 319 1.10 -36.00 -12.25
CA PRO A 319 0.26 -37.14 -11.92
C PRO A 319 1.09 -38.20 -11.19
N PRO A 320 0.53 -38.90 -10.19
CA PRO A 320 1.25 -39.96 -9.50
C PRO A 320 1.84 -40.94 -10.52
N ALA A 321 3.10 -41.35 -10.30
CA ALA A 321 3.78 -42.29 -11.17
C ALA A 321 2.97 -43.61 -11.30
N PRO A 322 2.99 -44.25 -12.48
CA PRO A 322 2.11 -45.38 -12.81
C PRO A 322 2.31 -46.61 -11.92
#